data_AF-A0A3D0U1M7-F1
#
_entry.id   AF-A0A3D0U1M7-F1
#
_cell.length_a   1.000
_cell.length_b   1.000
_cell.length_c   1.000
_cell.angle_alpha   90.00
_cell.angle_beta   90.00
_cell.angle_gamma   90.00
#
_symmetry.space_group_name_H-M   'P 1'
#
loop_
_entity.id
_entity.type
_entity.pdbx_description
1 polymer ?
#
loop_
_entity_poly.entity_id
_entity_poly.type
_entity_poly.pdbx_seq_one_letter_code
_entity_poly.pdbx_strand_id
1 'polypeptide(L)'
;MFAVVLFLSGAFVTAETDDLSTIGKVSEASEETQTPAAVSQPPVSSRVARRELQALMDEGLKMLASELVENGTFYPFVAMMGHDNEVRLIGTPVSLRIDNPDRAMAALVEKTEKLAEERRIRAAGFFMDYVATRADTGFSQPGIRVELNHIHPDALSVFIPYSITQDKKLRLLTPQYRPGKNLVFGAKP
;
A
#
# COMPACT_ATOMS: atom_id res chain seq x y z
N MET A 1 39.51 14.71 -4.68
CA MET A 1 40.73 15.05 -3.94
C MET A 1 40.34 15.20 -2.46
N PHE A 2 40.77 14.24 -1.63
CA PHE A 2 40.67 14.11 -0.14
C PHE A 2 39.27 14.06 0.51
N ALA A 3 38.99 13.25 1.54
CA ALA A 3 39.69 12.15 2.20
C ALA A 3 38.69 11.32 3.05
N VAL A 4 39.02 10.03 3.21
CA VAL A 4 38.43 9.02 4.11
C VAL A 4 38.82 9.29 5.55
N VAL A 5 37.94 8.98 6.52
CA VAL A 5 38.34 8.69 7.91
C VAL A 5 37.68 7.39 8.35
N LEU A 6 38.49 6.33 8.35
CA LEU A 6 38.31 5.10 9.13
C LEU A 6 38.67 5.38 10.59
N PHE A 7 37.94 4.80 11.54
CA PHE A 7 38.46 4.53 12.88
C PHE A 7 38.62 3.02 13.07
N LEU A 8 39.82 2.65 13.52
CA LEU A 8 40.33 1.31 13.82
C LEU A 8 40.84 1.31 15.27
N SER A 9 40.92 0.11 15.85
CA SER A 9 41.55 -0.30 17.13
C SER A 9 40.56 -0.55 18.27
N GLY A 10 40.64 -1.62 19.06
CA GLY A 10 41.59 -2.72 19.30
C GLY A 10 41.08 -3.45 20.57
N ALA A 11 41.19 -4.76 20.79
CA ALA A 11 42.34 -5.59 21.18
C ALA A 11 41.80 -7.07 21.31
N PHE A 12 42.41 -8.14 20.76
CA PHE A 12 43.57 -8.95 21.15
C PHE A 12 43.43 -9.85 22.42
N VAL A 13 43.99 -11.08 22.31
CA VAL A 13 44.41 -12.08 23.35
C VAL A 13 43.37 -13.20 23.65
N THR A 14 43.61 -14.54 23.63
CA THR A 14 44.72 -15.48 23.32
C THR A 14 44.13 -16.84 22.90
N ALA A 15 44.93 -17.67 22.22
CA ALA A 15 44.71 -19.11 22.05
C ALA A 15 45.31 -19.92 23.23
N GLU A 16 44.70 -21.05 23.60
CA GLU A 16 45.42 -22.22 24.14
C GLU A 16 44.64 -23.51 23.85
N THR A 17 45.41 -24.57 23.63
CA THR A 17 45.16 -25.85 22.97
C THR A 17 44.67 -26.98 23.89
N ASP A 18 44.10 -28.00 23.24
CA ASP A 18 44.06 -29.43 23.60
C ASP A 18 43.34 -29.89 24.87
N ASP A 19 42.23 -30.63 24.69
CA ASP A 19 42.30 -32.05 25.03
C ASP A 19 41.35 -32.91 24.16
N LEU A 20 41.89 -34.06 23.77
CA LEU A 20 41.38 -35.02 22.83
C LEU A 20 40.91 -36.25 23.60
N SER A 21 39.60 -36.53 23.65
CA SER A 21 39.08 -37.92 23.60
C SER A 21 37.55 -37.95 23.77
N THR A 22 36.86 -38.41 22.73
CA THR A 22 35.97 -39.58 22.79
C THR A 22 35.34 -39.77 21.41
N ILE A 23 35.75 -40.85 20.75
CA ILE A 23 35.21 -41.36 19.49
C ILE A 23 33.87 -42.04 19.78
N GLY A 24 32.83 -41.71 19.01
CA GLY A 24 31.52 -42.37 19.12
C GLY A 24 30.58 -42.15 17.93
N LYS A 25 30.74 -42.99 16.89
CA LYS A 25 29.75 -43.50 15.91
C LYS A 25 28.89 -42.55 15.03
N VAL A 26 29.23 -42.60 13.73
CA VAL A 26 28.40 -42.81 12.50
C VAL A 26 26.95 -42.31 12.46
N SER A 27 26.66 -41.44 11.48
CA SER A 27 25.45 -41.51 10.65
C SER A 27 25.68 -40.84 9.29
N GLU A 28 25.47 -41.61 8.23
CA GLU A 28 25.22 -41.12 6.86
C GLU A 28 23.94 -40.27 6.84
N ALA A 29 23.96 -39.12 6.17
CA ALA A 29 22.82 -38.58 5.44
C ALA A 29 23.21 -37.29 4.67
N SER A 30 23.23 -37.44 3.34
CA SER A 30 22.67 -36.48 2.38
C SER A 30 23.27 -35.07 2.29
N GLU A 31 24.07 -34.86 1.24
CA GLU A 31 24.26 -33.54 0.63
C GLU A 31 22.92 -33.04 0.07
N GLU A 32 22.15 -32.32 0.88
CA GLU A 32 21.04 -31.51 0.38
C GLU A 32 21.60 -30.27 -0.31
N THR A 33 21.45 -30.25 -1.64
CA THR A 33 21.63 -29.08 -2.48
C THR A 33 20.70 -27.97 -1.98
N GLN A 34 21.25 -27.01 -1.23
CA GLN A 34 20.51 -25.85 -0.75
C GLN A 34 20.15 -24.95 -1.94
N THR A 35 18.91 -25.11 -2.38
CA THR A 35 18.25 -24.14 -3.27
C THR A 35 18.08 -22.85 -2.45
N PRO A 36 18.46 -21.67 -2.95
CA PRO A 36 18.38 -20.45 -2.15
C PRO A 36 16.94 -20.17 -1.77
N ALA A 37 16.70 -20.06 -0.46
CA ALA A 37 15.41 -19.79 0.13
C ALA A 37 14.79 -18.54 -0.52
N ALA A 38 13.64 -18.72 -1.16
CA ALA A 38 12.73 -17.63 -1.45
C ALA A 38 12.51 -16.86 -0.14
N VAL A 39 12.64 -15.53 -0.19
CA VAL A 39 12.41 -14.65 0.96
C VAL A 39 10.96 -14.86 1.43
N SER A 40 10.78 -15.74 2.41
CA SER A 40 9.51 -15.95 3.11
C SER A 40 9.26 -14.72 3.96
N GLN A 41 8.67 -13.70 3.35
CA GLN A 41 8.11 -12.59 4.12
C GLN A 41 7.01 -13.16 5.02
N PRO A 42 7.04 -12.89 6.34
CA PRO A 42 6.04 -13.40 7.24
C PRO A 42 4.65 -12.90 6.83
N PRO A 43 3.61 -13.75 6.94
CA PRO A 43 2.27 -13.39 6.54
C PRO A 43 1.81 -12.14 7.30
N VAL A 44 1.41 -11.10 6.55
CA VAL A 44 0.85 -9.87 7.14
C VAL A 44 -0.40 -10.26 7.91
N SER A 45 -0.43 -10.04 9.23
CA SER A 45 -1.64 -10.27 10.02
C SER A 45 -2.75 -9.30 9.60
N SER A 46 -4.02 -9.70 9.75
CA SER A 46 -5.18 -8.83 9.49
C SER A 46 -5.10 -7.47 10.20
N ARG A 47 -4.54 -7.44 11.41
CA ARG A 47 -4.31 -6.19 12.16
C ARG A 47 -3.33 -5.24 11.46
N VAL A 48 -2.26 -5.80 10.91
CA VAL A 48 -1.26 -5.01 10.16
C VAL A 48 -1.86 -4.53 8.86
N ALA A 49 -2.57 -5.40 8.13
CA ALA A 49 -3.25 -5.03 6.88
C ALA A 49 -4.19 -3.83 7.08
N ARG A 50 -5.01 -3.85 8.14
CA ARG A 50 -5.90 -2.72 8.48
C ARG A 50 -5.16 -1.42 8.76
N ARG A 51 -4.03 -1.49 9.48
CA ARG A 51 -3.21 -0.31 9.77
C ARG A 51 -2.63 0.27 8.48
N GLU A 52 -2.20 -0.57 7.56
CA GLU A 52 -1.66 -0.15 6.26
C GLU A 52 -2.74 0.47 5.38
N LEU A 53 -3.94 -0.13 5.33
CA LEU A 53 -5.09 0.44 4.65
C LEU A 53 -5.51 1.80 5.24
N GLN A 54 -5.46 1.94 6.58
CA GLN A 54 -5.69 3.23 7.24
C GLN A 54 -4.64 4.27 6.84
N ALA A 55 -3.35 3.90 6.79
CA ALA A 55 -2.30 4.81 6.36
C ALA A 55 -2.48 5.29 4.90
N LEU A 56 -2.90 4.41 4.00
CA LEU A 56 -3.28 4.79 2.63
C LEU A 56 -4.45 5.77 2.61
N MET A 57 -5.45 5.54 3.46
CA MET A 57 -6.61 6.40 3.61
C MET A 57 -6.21 7.79 4.09
N ASP A 58 -5.42 7.88 5.15
CA ASP A 58 -5.00 9.14 5.75
C ASP A 58 -4.16 10.00 4.78
N GLU A 59 -3.18 9.39 4.11
CA GLU A 59 -2.33 10.08 3.13
C GLU A 59 -3.11 10.52 1.90
N GLY A 60 -4.04 9.69 1.42
CA GLY A 60 -4.91 10.05 0.31
C GLY A 60 -5.82 11.23 0.65
N LEU A 61 -6.48 11.22 1.81
CA LEU A 61 -7.36 12.34 2.23
C LEU A 61 -6.60 13.66 2.36
N LYS A 62 -5.37 13.60 2.88
CA LYS A 62 -4.51 14.77 3.02
C LYS A 62 -4.22 15.43 1.68
N MET A 63 -4.00 14.64 0.62
CA MET A 63 -3.79 15.14 -0.74
C MET A 63 -5.06 15.80 -1.29
N LEU A 64 -6.22 15.15 -1.11
CA LEU A 64 -7.51 15.56 -1.67
C LEU A 64 -8.01 16.92 -1.15
N ALA A 65 -7.66 17.26 0.09
CA ALA A 65 -8.28 18.37 0.81
C ALA A 65 -8.16 19.71 0.07
N SER A 66 -6.99 19.96 -0.53
CA SER A 66 -6.73 21.18 -1.30
C SER A 66 -7.53 21.22 -2.61
N GLU A 67 -7.45 20.14 -3.40
CA GLU A 67 -8.11 20.06 -4.72
C GLU A 67 -9.64 20.13 -4.60
N LEU A 68 -10.22 19.49 -3.59
CA LEU A 68 -11.67 19.57 -3.31
C LEU A 68 -12.11 20.99 -2.93
N VAL A 69 -11.33 21.70 -2.12
CA VAL A 69 -11.66 23.08 -1.72
C VAL A 69 -11.55 24.06 -2.89
N GLU A 70 -10.53 23.89 -3.73
CA GLU A 70 -10.24 24.78 -4.85
C GLU A 70 -11.18 24.54 -6.04
N ASN A 71 -11.39 23.28 -6.41
CA ASN A 71 -12.05 22.90 -7.65
C ASN A 71 -13.43 22.26 -7.46
N GLY A 72 -13.79 21.88 -6.22
CA GLY A 72 -15.05 21.19 -5.93
C GLY A 72 -15.09 19.72 -6.39
N THR A 73 -14.01 19.23 -6.96
CA THR A 73 -13.81 17.87 -7.48
C THR A 73 -12.32 17.57 -7.51
N PHE A 74 -11.93 16.32 -7.76
CA PHE A 74 -10.53 15.93 -7.95
C PHE A 74 -10.42 14.83 -8.99
N TYR A 75 -9.26 14.77 -9.64
CA TYR A 75 -9.02 13.72 -10.64
C TYR A 75 -8.57 12.42 -9.97
N PRO A 76 -8.98 11.24 -10.47
CA PRO A 76 -8.61 9.97 -9.86
C PRO A 76 -7.11 9.76 -9.67
N PHE A 77 -6.75 9.13 -8.56
CA PHE A 77 -5.38 8.72 -8.24
C PHE A 77 -5.35 7.46 -7.38
N VAL A 78 -4.16 6.89 -7.21
CA VAL A 78 -3.91 5.74 -6.34
C VAL A 78 -2.85 6.08 -5.30
N ALA A 79 -3.09 5.72 -4.05
CA ALA A 79 -2.07 5.63 -3.01
C ALA A 79 -1.63 4.17 -2.89
N MET A 80 -0.34 3.89 -2.99
CA MET A 80 0.20 2.53 -2.94
C MET A 80 1.22 2.39 -1.83
N MET A 81 1.29 1.20 -1.23
CA MET A 81 2.30 0.86 -0.25
C MET A 81 3.21 -0.23 -0.80
N GLY A 82 4.51 0.10 -0.90
CA GLY A 82 5.58 -0.83 -1.25
C GLY A 82 5.97 -1.72 -0.07
N HIS A 83 6.94 -2.63 -0.24
CA HIS A 83 7.48 -3.44 0.88
C HIS A 83 8.41 -2.65 1.83
N ASP A 84 8.80 -1.45 1.42
CA ASP A 84 9.59 -0.47 2.18
C ASP A 84 8.78 0.33 3.22
N ASN A 85 7.46 0.11 3.30
CA ASN A 85 6.53 0.85 4.15
C ASN A 85 6.31 2.31 3.72
N GLU A 86 6.74 2.70 2.52
CA GLU A 86 6.48 4.03 1.99
C GLU A 86 5.14 4.07 1.24
N VAL A 87 4.37 5.14 1.49
CA VAL A 87 3.17 5.46 0.72
C VAL A 87 3.57 6.32 -0.49
N ARG A 88 3.18 5.87 -1.68
CA ARG A 88 3.43 6.58 -2.95
C ARG A 88 2.12 6.94 -3.59
N LEU A 89 1.96 8.21 -3.95
CA LEU A 89 0.79 8.73 -4.65
C LEU A 89 1.08 8.78 -6.15
N ILE A 90 0.24 8.13 -6.95
CA ILE A 90 0.30 8.16 -8.41
C ILE A 90 -1.03 8.64 -8.95
N GLY A 91 -1.02 9.75 -9.68
CA GLY A 91 -2.19 10.29 -10.37
C GLY A 91 -1.86 10.68 -11.79
N THR A 92 -2.86 11.23 -12.49
CA THR A 92 -2.67 11.79 -13.83
C THR A 92 -2.24 13.26 -13.73
N PRO A 93 -1.10 13.65 -14.33
CA PRO A 93 -0.68 15.05 -14.39
C PRO A 93 -1.76 15.93 -15.00
N VAL A 94 -1.92 17.17 -14.51
CA VAL A 94 -2.98 18.09 -14.94
C VAL A 94 -3.05 18.24 -16.47
N SER A 95 -1.89 18.33 -17.13
CA SER A 95 -1.78 18.47 -18.59
C SER A 95 -2.25 17.26 -19.40
N LEU A 96 -2.37 16.09 -18.76
CA LEU A 96 -2.75 14.82 -19.39
C LEU A 96 -4.13 14.33 -18.93
N ARG A 97 -4.83 15.11 -18.09
CA ARG A 97 -6.18 14.78 -17.65
C ARG A 97 -7.11 14.83 -18.85
N ILE A 98 -7.72 13.68 -19.17
CA ILE A 98 -8.73 13.54 -20.21
C ILE A 98 -10.13 13.74 -19.62
N ASP A 99 -11.10 14.09 -20.46
CA ASP A 99 -12.51 14.32 -20.05
C ASP A 99 -13.23 13.07 -19.50
N ASN A 100 -12.55 11.91 -19.43
CA ASN A 100 -13.11 10.67 -18.91
C ASN A 100 -12.29 10.12 -17.71
N PRO A 101 -12.70 10.45 -16.47
CA PRO A 101 -12.09 9.95 -15.24
C PRO A 101 -12.10 8.42 -15.12
N ASP A 102 -13.09 7.72 -15.69
CA ASP A 102 -13.19 6.26 -15.61
C ASP A 102 -12.06 5.58 -16.40
N ARG A 103 -11.69 6.14 -17.56
CA ARG A 103 -10.53 5.65 -18.33
C ARG A 103 -9.22 5.85 -17.58
N ALA A 104 -9.06 6.98 -16.89
CA ALA A 104 -7.89 7.21 -16.05
C ALA A 104 -7.84 6.22 -14.89
N MET A 105 -8.99 5.95 -14.25
CA MET A 105 -9.08 4.93 -13.20
C MET A 105 -8.70 3.54 -13.72
N ALA A 106 -9.23 3.13 -14.87
CA ALA A 106 -8.89 1.84 -15.47
C ALA A 106 -7.38 1.70 -15.74
N ALA A 107 -6.73 2.75 -16.25
CA ALA A 107 -5.28 2.77 -16.46
C ALA A 107 -4.49 2.70 -15.14
N LEU A 108 -4.96 3.37 -14.08
CA LEU A 108 -4.37 3.26 -12.73
C LEU A 108 -4.48 1.84 -12.18
N VAL A 109 -5.64 1.20 -12.34
CA VAL A 109 -5.85 -0.20 -11.94
C VAL A 109 -4.90 -1.11 -12.69
N GLU A 110 -4.84 -1.04 -14.03
CA GLU A 110 -3.97 -1.89 -14.85
C GLU A 110 -2.48 -1.72 -14.45
N LYS A 111 -2.02 -0.48 -14.24
CA LYS A 111 -0.64 -0.22 -13.79
C LYS A 111 -0.38 -0.80 -12.41
N THR A 112 -1.35 -0.70 -11.50
CA THR A 112 -1.23 -1.19 -10.13
C THR A 112 -1.24 -2.71 -10.08
N GLU A 113 -2.05 -3.37 -10.91
CA GLU A 113 -2.02 -4.83 -11.10
C GLU A 113 -0.62 -5.31 -11.50
N LYS A 114 0.01 -4.68 -12.52
CA LYS A 114 1.37 -5.05 -12.94
C LYS A 114 2.39 -4.93 -11.79
N LEU A 115 2.30 -3.87 -10.98
CA LEU A 115 3.17 -3.70 -9.80
C LEU A 115 2.91 -4.76 -8.72
N ALA A 116 1.67 -5.21 -8.55
CA ALA A 116 1.32 -6.28 -7.63
C ALA A 116 1.81 -7.64 -8.13
N GLU A 117 1.67 -7.93 -9.42
CA GLU A 117 2.21 -9.12 -10.09
C GLU A 117 3.75 -9.19 -9.95
N GLU A 118 4.43 -8.06 -10.09
CA GLU A 118 5.88 -7.89 -9.84
C GLU A 118 6.26 -7.94 -8.35
N ARG A 119 5.31 -8.10 -7.42
CA ARG A 119 5.50 -8.08 -5.96
C ARG A 119 6.20 -6.81 -5.45
N ARG A 120 5.93 -5.67 -6.07
CA ARG A 120 6.51 -4.37 -5.70
C ARG A 120 5.64 -3.61 -4.70
N ILE A 121 4.37 -3.96 -4.62
CA ILE A 121 3.39 -3.38 -3.72
C ILE A 121 2.64 -4.47 -2.98
N ARG A 122 2.09 -4.12 -1.81
CA ARG A 122 1.29 -5.03 -0.97
C ARG A 122 -0.10 -4.49 -0.64
N ALA A 123 -0.30 -3.18 -0.82
CA ALA A 123 -1.58 -2.52 -0.62
C ALA A 123 -1.76 -1.34 -1.60
N ALA A 124 -2.99 -1.04 -1.96
CA ALA A 124 -3.36 0.07 -2.83
C ALA A 124 -4.74 0.63 -2.46
N GLY A 125 -4.88 1.95 -2.48
CA GLY A 125 -6.13 2.69 -2.29
C GLY A 125 -6.42 3.55 -3.50
N PHE A 126 -7.51 3.27 -4.21
CA PHE A 126 -7.93 4.05 -5.37
C PHE A 126 -8.94 5.09 -4.95
N PHE A 127 -8.68 6.36 -5.25
CA PHE A 127 -9.50 7.49 -4.88
C PHE A 127 -10.18 8.04 -6.12
N MET A 128 -11.51 8.18 -6.05
CA MET A 128 -12.31 8.76 -7.13
C MET A 128 -13.42 9.63 -6.56
N ASP A 129 -13.69 10.75 -7.23
CA ASP A 129 -14.84 11.58 -6.92
C ASP A 129 -16.10 10.84 -7.37
N TYR A 130 -17.14 10.84 -6.54
CA TYR A 130 -18.33 10.05 -6.76
C TYR A 130 -19.57 10.72 -6.20
N VAL A 131 -20.69 10.61 -6.91
CA VAL A 131 -21.99 11.09 -6.44
C VAL A 131 -22.87 9.87 -6.16
N ALA A 132 -23.16 9.63 -4.88
CA ALA A 132 -24.03 8.55 -4.45
C ALA A 132 -25.48 9.02 -4.36
N THR A 133 -26.43 8.25 -4.87
CA THR A 133 -27.85 8.47 -4.60
C THR A 133 -28.20 7.85 -3.25
N ARG A 134 -28.71 8.64 -2.32
CA ARG A 134 -29.16 8.16 -1.02
C ARG A 134 -30.43 7.32 -1.17
N ALA A 135 -30.44 6.12 -0.58
CA ALA A 135 -31.59 5.22 -0.67
C ALA A 135 -32.81 5.70 0.15
N ASP A 136 -32.58 6.47 1.22
CA ASP A 136 -33.63 6.93 2.14
C ASP A 136 -34.42 8.14 1.62
N THR A 137 -33.73 9.03 0.91
CA THR A 137 -34.24 10.35 0.53
C THR A 137 -34.24 10.58 -0.98
N GLY A 138 -33.55 9.73 -1.76
CA GLY A 138 -33.38 9.89 -3.19
C GLY A 138 -32.43 11.03 -3.60
N PHE A 139 -31.91 11.80 -2.63
CA PHE A 139 -31.00 12.90 -2.94
C PHE A 139 -29.60 12.41 -3.31
N SER A 140 -28.98 13.13 -4.25
CA SER A 140 -27.58 12.95 -4.61
C SER A 140 -26.66 13.54 -3.54
N GLN A 141 -25.67 12.76 -3.13
CA GLN A 141 -24.68 13.12 -2.13
C GLN A 141 -23.28 12.98 -2.76
N PRO A 142 -22.53 14.10 -2.92
CA PRO A 142 -21.12 14.01 -3.32
C PRO A 142 -20.28 13.37 -2.21
N GLY A 143 -19.27 12.64 -2.62
CA GLY A 143 -18.37 11.94 -1.72
C GLY A 143 -17.14 11.40 -2.42
N ILE A 144 -16.17 11.00 -1.63
CA ILE A 144 -14.97 10.31 -2.09
C ILE A 144 -15.29 8.82 -2.04
N ARG A 145 -15.18 8.14 -3.18
CA ARG A 145 -15.18 6.68 -3.19
C ARG A 145 -13.73 6.20 -3.15
N VAL A 146 -13.47 5.25 -2.25
CA VAL A 146 -12.16 4.67 -2.04
C VAL A 146 -12.26 3.15 -2.15
N GLU A 147 -11.50 2.56 -3.04
CA GLU A 147 -11.35 1.11 -3.13
C GLU A 147 -10.00 0.72 -2.53
N LEU A 148 -10.03 0.12 -1.34
CA LEU A 148 -8.88 -0.32 -0.56
C LEU A 148 -8.61 -1.79 -0.85
N ASN A 149 -7.38 -2.07 -1.25
CA ASN A 149 -6.91 -3.36 -1.74
C ASN A 149 -5.67 -3.76 -0.96
N HIS A 150 -5.58 -5.03 -0.59
CA HIS A 150 -4.42 -5.58 0.12
C HIS A 150 -4.15 -7.00 -0.38
N ILE A 151 -2.89 -7.44 -0.30
CA ILE A 151 -2.50 -8.84 -0.56
C ILE A 151 -3.11 -9.84 0.45
N HIS A 152 -3.61 -9.33 1.57
CA HIS A 152 -4.34 -10.08 2.59
C HIS A 152 -5.83 -9.89 2.32
N PRO A 153 -6.70 -10.89 2.54
CA PRO A 153 -8.14 -10.78 2.31
C PRO A 153 -8.81 -9.81 3.29
N ASP A 154 -8.67 -8.50 3.05
CA ASP A 154 -9.30 -7.43 3.81
C ASP A 154 -9.60 -6.21 2.90
N ALA A 155 -10.02 -6.49 1.66
CA ALA A 155 -10.40 -5.43 0.72
C ALA A 155 -11.68 -4.73 1.17
N LEU A 156 -11.69 -3.40 1.10
CA LEU A 156 -12.78 -2.55 1.58
C LEU A 156 -13.16 -1.53 0.51
N SER A 157 -14.45 -1.30 0.36
CA SER A 157 -14.98 -0.16 -0.39
C SER A 157 -15.51 0.85 0.62
N VAL A 158 -14.99 2.07 0.57
CA VAL A 158 -15.34 3.15 1.49
C VAL A 158 -15.95 4.29 0.70
N PHE A 159 -17.09 4.79 1.16
CA PHE A 159 -17.68 6.03 0.67
C PHE A 159 -17.62 7.07 1.78
N ILE A 160 -16.94 8.18 1.53
CA ILE A 160 -16.76 9.29 2.47
C ILE A 160 -17.55 10.48 1.92
N PRO A 161 -18.79 10.70 2.38
CA PRO A 161 -19.55 11.85 1.92
C PRO A 161 -18.87 13.14 2.37
N TYR A 162 -18.92 14.17 1.54
CA TYR A 162 -18.37 15.47 1.90
C TYR A 162 -19.35 16.60 1.59
N SER A 163 -19.11 17.75 2.22
CA SER A 163 -19.74 19.02 1.88
C SER A 163 -18.69 20.12 1.87
N ILE A 164 -18.79 21.04 0.92
CA ILE A 164 -17.97 22.25 0.87
C ILE A 164 -18.87 23.40 1.31
N THR A 165 -18.57 23.99 2.45
CA THR A 165 -19.36 25.10 2.99
C THR A 165 -19.04 26.42 2.27
N GLN A 166 -19.90 27.44 2.43
CA GLN A 166 -19.73 28.75 1.78
C GLN A 166 -18.39 29.44 2.12
N ASP A 167 -17.81 29.12 3.26
CA ASP A 167 -16.48 29.59 3.69
C ASP A 167 -15.32 28.77 3.10
N LYS A 168 -15.57 28.01 2.02
CA LYS A 168 -14.60 27.15 1.32
C LYS A 168 -13.90 26.15 2.24
N LYS A 169 -14.62 25.60 3.23
CA LYS A 169 -14.10 24.53 4.09
C LYS A 169 -14.68 23.20 3.66
N LEU A 170 -13.79 22.22 3.53
CA LEU A 170 -14.17 20.81 3.35
C LEU A 170 -14.63 20.23 4.68
N ARG A 171 -15.83 19.65 4.70
CA ARG A 171 -16.34 18.88 5.83
C ARG A 171 -16.59 17.45 5.37
N LEU A 172 -15.82 16.52 5.91
CA LEU A 172 -16.06 15.09 5.74
C LEU A 172 -17.17 14.66 6.70
N LEU A 173 -18.13 13.88 6.19
CA LEU A 173 -19.20 13.26 6.96
C LEU A 173 -18.80 11.82 7.32
N THR A 174 -19.64 11.14 8.10
CA THR A 174 -19.40 9.77 8.55
C THR A 174 -19.15 8.83 7.37
N PRO A 175 -17.96 8.21 7.28
CA PRO A 175 -17.65 7.23 6.25
C PRO A 175 -18.56 6.00 6.33
N GLN A 176 -18.88 5.43 5.17
CA GLN A 176 -19.62 4.19 5.03
C GLN A 176 -18.70 3.11 4.47
N TYR A 177 -18.60 1.98 5.17
CA TYR A 177 -17.74 0.86 4.81
C TYR A 177 -18.56 -0.30 4.25
N ARG A 178 -18.05 -0.93 3.20
CA ARG A 178 -18.61 -2.14 2.59
C ARG A 178 -17.48 -3.12 2.25
N PRO A 179 -17.76 -4.43 2.16
CA PRO A 179 -16.82 -5.38 1.57
C PRO A 179 -16.38 -4.91 0.17
N GLY A 180 -15.08 -4.88 -0.08
CA GLY A 180 -14.48 -4.54 -1.38
C GLY A 180 -14.31 -5.77 -2.28
N LYS A 181 -14.08 -5.55 -3.57
CA LYS A 181 -13.90 -6.64 -4.56
C LYS A 181 -12.44 -7.07 -4.79
N ASN A 182 -11.48 -6.43 -4.13
CA ASN A 182 -10.03 -6.57 -4.38
C ASN A 182 -9.68 -6.54 -5.88
N LEU A 183 -9.56 -5.34 -6.43
CA LEU A 183 -9.25 -5.06 -7.83
C LEU A 183 -7.82 -5.45 -8.24
N VAL A 184 -6.90 -5.66 -7.29
CA VAL A 184 -5.44 -5.72 -7.60
C VAL A 184 -4.80 -7.06 -7.24
N PHE A 185 -5.10 -7.61 -6.07
CA PHE A 185 -4.34 -8.75 -5.52
C PHE A 185 -5.06 -10.11 -5.68
N GLY A 186 -6.11 -10.17 -6.50
CA GLY A 186 -6.84 -11.41 -6.78
C GLY A 186 -6.06 -12.33 -7.72
N ALA A 187 -6.21 -13.65 -7.54
CA ALA A 187 -5.78 -14.59 -8.57
C ALA A 187 -6.62 -14.36 -9.83
N LYS A 188 -5.98 -14.02 -10.95
CA LYS A 188 -6.65 -14.14 -12.26
C LYS A 188 -7.04 -15.62 -12.44
N PRO A 189 -8.26 -15.91 -12.92
CA PRO A 189 -8.72 -17.28 -13.13
C PRO A 189 -7.81 -18.06 -14.08
#